data_AF-A0A2N2JMY2-F1
#
_entry.id   AF-A0A2N2JMY2-F1
#
_cell.length_a   1.000
_cell.length_b   1.000
_cell.length_c   1.000
_cell.angle_alpha   90.00
_cell.angle_beta   90.00
_cell.angle_gamma   90.00
#
_symmetry.space_group_name_H-M   'P 1'
#
loop_
_entity.id
_entity.type
_entity.pdbx_description
1 polymer ?
#
loop_
_entity_poly.entity_id
_entity_poly.type
_entity_poly.pdbx_seq_one_letter_code
_entity_poly.pdbx_strand_id
1 'polypeptide(L)'
;MQHDALITRIRHLGRVHDIAVAEQLATATLRALGPALTDDARGYLASHLPEAHRHHLDGSEPEQDGALLALFSRVSTLSGLPEPAVRDHLPAVFGALSEEVGDRDLPRFKSLAPEYLAPLFVIPSPEMGTRPPEYIHPSHGASLASGRPGSSRPLSDASPSRGHRNSVALSDHPHSDTKLATASGSRSEQQGRTLANGRPGHDKPVGGGA
;
A
#
# COMPACT_ATOMS: atom_id res chain seq x y z
N MET A 1 -22.28 -5.81 18.01
CA MET A 1 -23.03 -6.05 16.75
C MET A 1 -23.27 -7.55 16.55
N GLN A 2 -24.06 -7.99 15.56
CA GLN A 2 -24.11 -9.41 15.13
C GLN A 2 -22.95 -9.70 14.14
N HIS A 3 -22.50 -10.95 14.05
CA HIS A 3 -21.39 -11.37 13.17
C HIS A 3 -21.53 -10.83 11.73
N ASP A 4 -22.69 -11.05 11.10
CA ASP A 4 -22.97 -10.63 9.72
C ASP A 4 -22.82 -9.13 9.51
N ALA A 5 -23.18 -8.33 10.51
CA ALA A 5 -23.09 -6.88 10.43
C ALA A 5 -21.63 -6.41 10.52
N LEU A 6 -20.77 -7.08 11.29
CA LEU A 6 -19.33 -6.77 11.32
C LEU A 6 -18.69 -7.05 9.96
N ILE A 7 -18.97 -8.22 9.37
CA ILE A 7 -18.46 -8.60 8.05
C ILE A 7 -18.97 -7.64 6.98
N THR A 8 -20.27 -7.28 7.03
CA THR A 8 -20.86 -6.29 6.12
C THR A 8 -20.17 -4.93 6.25
N ARG A 9 -19.83 -4.52 7.49
CA ARG A 9 -19.14 -3.26 7.73
C ARG A 9 -17.72 -3.26 7.18
N ILE A 10 -16.97 -4.34 7.38
CA ILE A 10 -15.61 -4.51 6.82
C ILE A 10 -15.65 -4.44 5.29
N ARG A 11 -16.62 -5.12 4.65
CA ARG A 11 -16.80 -5.06 3.19
C ARG A 11 -17.06 -3.64 2.70
N HIS A 12 -17.94 -2.92 3.40
CA HIS A 12 -18.28 -1.55 3.03
C HIS A 12 -17.08 -0.61 3.15
N LEU A 13 -16.39 -0.64 4.30
CA LEU A 13 -15.22 0.22 4.56
C LEU A 13 -14.03 -0.12 3.66
N GLY A 14 -13.76 -1.41 3.46
CA GLY A 14 -12.61 -1.90 2.69
C GLY A 14 -12.86 -2.07 1.20
N ARG A 15 -14.09 -1.80 0.73
CA ARG A 15 -14.55 -2.06 -0.64
C ARG A 15 -14.28 -3.51 -1.09
N VAL A 16 -14.41 -4.45 -0.16
CA VAL A 16 -14.21 -5.88 -0.43
C VAL A 16 -15.52 -6.47 -0.94
N HIS A 17 -15.53 -6.88 -2.21
CA HIS A 17 -16.73 -7.42 -2.84
C HIS A 17 -17.09 -8.83 -2.36
N ASP A 18 -16.09 -9.62 -1.98
CA ASP A 18 -16.28 -10.99 -1.52
C ASP A 18 -16.47 -11.07 0.01
N ILE A 19 -17.50 -11.80 0.44
CA ILE A 19 -17.81 -12.03 1.86
C ILE A 19 -16.76 -12.93 2.49
N ALA A 20 -16.32 -13.98 1.79
CA ALA A 20 -15.34 -14.93 2.32
C ALA A 20 -14.01 -14.24 2.61
N VAL A 21 -13.59 -13.33 1.73
CA VAL A 21 -12.36 -12.54 1.92
C VAL A 21 -12.48 -11.62 3.14
N ALA A 22 -13.63 -10.96 3.33
CA ALA A 22 -13.83 -10.10 4.49
C ALA A 22 -13.86 -10.87 5.82
N GLU A 23 -14.49 -12.04 5.85
CA GLU A 23 -14.50 -12.94 7.01
C GLU A 23 -13.11 -13.49 7.33
N GLN A 24 -12.37 -13.88 6.29
CA GLN A 24 -10.99 -14.35 6.43
C GLN A 24 -10.07 -13.23 6.95
N LEU A 25 -10.21 -12.00 6.44
CA LEU A 25 -9.48 -10.83 6.93
C LEU A 25 -9.81 -10.54 8.40
N ALA A 26 -11.09 -10.56 8.78
CA ALA A 26 -11.51 -10.33 10.16
C ALA A 26 -10.88 -11.37 11.11
N THR A 27 -10.99 -12.64 10.75
CA THR A 27 -10.47 -13.77 11.53
C THR A 27 -8.95 -13.72 11.64
N ALA A 28 -8.25 -13.50 10.53
CA ALA A 28 -6.80 -13.39 10.48
C ALA A 28 -6.30 -12.20 11.32
N THR A 29 -6.99 -11.06 11.24
CA THR A 29 -6.65 -9.86 12.00
C THR A 29 -6.81 -10.11 13.50
N LEU A 30 -7.93 -10.69 13.95
CA LEU A 30 -8.15 -10.98 15.37
C LEU A 30 -7.12 -11.98 15.92
N ARG A 31 -6.79 -13.03 15.15
CA ARG A 31 -5.77 -14.01 15.53
C ARG A 31 -4.36 -13.43 15.59
N ALA A 32 -4.04 -12.47 14.73
CA ALA A 32 -2.77 -11.75 14.77
C ALA A 32 -2.74 -10.74 15.93
N LEU A 33 -3.87 -10.10 16.20
CA LEU A 33 -4.01 -9.04 17.20
C LEU A 33 -4.00 -9.57 18.63
N GLY A 34 -4.59 -10.74 18.90
CA GLY A 34 -4.66 -11.34 20.24
C GLY A 34 -3.31 -11.34 20.97
N PRO A 35 -2.28 -12.02 20.43
CA PRO A 35 -0.90 -12.02 20.92
C PRO A 35 -0.24 -10.65 21.08
N ALA A 36 -0.63 -9.67 20.25
CA ALA A 36 -0.05 -8.34 20.25
C ALA A 36 -0.66 -7.44 21.34
N LEU A 37 -1.85 -7.78 21.86
CA LEU A 37 -2.53 -7.05 22.92
C LEU A 37 -2.12 -7.54 24.32
N THR A 38 -2.08 -6.60 25.27
CA THR A 38 -2.05 -6.88 26.71
C THR A 38 -3.32 -7.64 27.12
N ASP A 39 -3.27 -8.40 28.21
CA ASP A 39 -4.43 -9.17 28.69
C ASP A 39 -5.65 -8.27 28.98
N ASP A 40 -5.41 -7.08 29.55
CA ASP A 40 -6.45 -6.08 29.82
C ASP A 40 -7.08 -5.56 28.52
N ALA A 41 -6.26 -5.17 27.53
CA ALA A 41 -6.78 -4.70 26.24
C ALA A 41 -7.52 -5.80 25.48
N ARG A 42 -7.01 -7.04 25.54
CA ARG A 42 -7.63 -8.21 24.90
C ARG A 42 -8.98 -8.53 25.52
N GLY A 43 -9.07 -8.59 26.85
CA GLY A 43 -10.33 -8.80 27.56
C GLY A 43 -11.34 -7.68 27.31
N TYR A 44 -10.86 -6.44 27.26
CA TYR A 44 -11.69 -5.29 26.94
C TYR A 44 -12.28 -5.39 25.52
N LEU A 45 -11.45 -5.63 24.51
CA LEU A 45 -11.90 -5.80 23.12
C LEU A 45 -12.86 -6.99 22.98
N ALA A 46 -12.53 -8.13 23.58
CA ALA A 46 -13.38 -9.33 23.56
C ALA A 46 -14.79 -9.07 24.12
N SER A 47 -14.92 -8.20 25.12
CA SER A 47 -16.22 -7.84 25.70
C SER A 47 -17.14 -7.07 24.74
N HIS A 48 -16.57 -6.43 23.72
CA HIS A 48 -17.31 -5.65 22.70
C HIS A 48 -17.54 -6.44 21.40
N LEU A 49 -16.76 -7.51 21.18
CA LEU A 49 -16.90 -8.35 20.00
C LEU A 49 -18.11 -9.28 20.06
N PRO A 50 -18.69 -9.62 18.90
CA PRO A 50 -19.62 -10.74 18.76
C PRO A 50 -19.00 -12.04 19.29
N GLU A 51 -19.80 -12.89 19.91
CA GLU A 51 -19.34 -14.13 20.56
C GLU A 51 -18.52 -15.03 19.62
N ALA A 52 -18.95 -15.13 18.36
CA ALA A 52 -18.27 -15.89 17.31
C ALA A 52 -16.81 -15.46 17.07
N HIS A 53 -16.41 -14.26 17.48
CA HIS A 53 -15.06 -13.73 17.23
C HIS A 53 -14.17 -13.66 18.46
N ARG A 54 -14.72 -13.84 19.67
CA ARG A 54 -13.96 -13.71 20.92
C ARG A 54 -12.81 -14.70 21.01
N HIS A 55 -13.08 -15.95 20.65
CA HIS A 55 -12.09 -17.03 20.70
C HIS A 55 -10.94 -16.86 19.69
N HIS A 56 -11.06 -15.96 18.71
CA HIS A 56 -9.95 -15.65 17.81
C HIS A 56 -8.88 -14.78 18.46
N LEU A 57 -9.19 -14.11 19.57
CA LEU A 57 -8.19 -13.35 20.33
C LEU A 57 -7.35 -14.25 21.25
N ASP A 58 -7.75 -15.51 21.45
CA ASP A 58 -7.05 -16.47 22.30
C ASP A 58 -5.80 -16.99 21.55
N GLY A 59 -4.73 -16.20 21.59
CA GLY A 59 -3.41 -16.54 21.08
C GLY A 59 -2.47 -17.00 22.19
N SER A 60 -1.78 -18.11 21.97
CA SER A 60 -1.05 -18.84 23.01
C SER A 60 0.27 -18.21 23.46
N GLU A 61 0.83 -17.27 22.72
CA GLU A 61 2.11 -16.64 23.07
C GLU A 61 2.09 -15.14 22.82
N PRO A 62 2.47 -14.31 23.80
CA PRO A 62 2.58 -12.86 23.62
C PRO A 62 3.69 -12.54 22.62
N GLU A 63 3.39 -11.68 21.65
CA GLU A 63 4.35 -11.27 20.64
C GLU A 63 5.22 -10.14 21.20
N GLN A 64 6.51 -10.42 21.43
CA GLN A 64 7.43 -9.45 22.03
C GLN A 64 7.93 -8.38 21.03
N ASP A 65 7.86 -8.66 19.73
CA ASP A 65 8.52 -7.83 18.73
C ASP A 65 7.81 -6.51 18.42
N GLY A 66 6.59 -6.26 18.93
CA GLY A 66 5.96 -4.93 18.99
C GLY A 66 5.87 -4.16 17.66
N ALA A 67 6.15 -4.81 16.53
CA ALA A 67 6.36 -4.15 15.26
C ALA A 67 5.10 -4.27 14.42
N LEU A 68 4.58 -3.11 13.97
CA LEU A 68 3.46 -3.02 13.05
C LEU A 68 3.65 -3.91 11.79
N LEU A 69 4.90 -4.01 11.30
CA LEU A 69 5.26 -4.85 10.16
C LEU A 69 5.08 -6.34 10.44
N ALA A 70 5.37 -6.81 11.66
CA ALA A 70 5.16 -8.19 12.06
C ALA A 70 3.67 -8.53 12.06
N LEU A 71 2.83 -7.61 12.54
CA LEU A 71 1.38 -7.74 12.46
C LEU A 71 0.89 -7.89 11.01
N PHE A 72 1.31 -7.00 10.09
CA PHE A 72 0.92 -7.11 8.68
C PHE A 72 1.34 -8.44 8.04
N SER A 73 2.57 -8.86 8.28
CA SER A 73 3.10 -10.14 7.79
C SER A 73 2.32 -11.34 8.34
N ARG A 74 1.97 -11.30 9.62
CA ARG A 74 1.17 -12.33 10.29
C ARG A 74 -0.25 -12.38 9.73
N VAL A 75 -0.90 -11.23 9.52
CA VAL A 75 -2.22 -11.18 8.89
C VAL A 75 -2.17 -11.69 7.45
N SER A 76 -1.15 -11.33 6.68
CA SER A 76 -0.93 -11.87 5.32
C SER A 76 -0.79 -13.38 5.34
N THR A 77 0.00 -13.93 6.26
CA THR A 77 0.17 -15.38 6.43
C THR A 77 -1.14 -16.08 6.79
N LEU A 78 -1.89 -15.54 7.76
CA LEU A 78 -3.14 -16.14 8.25
C LEU A 78 -4.29 -16.01 7.25
N SER A 79 -4.32 -14.94 6.45
CA SER A 79 -5.36 -14.70 5.44
C SER A 79 -5.00 -15.27 4.06
N GLY A 80 -3.76 -15.67 3.82
CA GLY A 80 -3.29 -16.08 2.50
C GLY A 80 -3.32 -14.96 1.44
N LEU A 81 -3.59 -13.72 1.84
CA LEU A 81 -3.60 -12.57 0.95
C LEU A 81 -2.20 -11.96 0.82
N PRO A 82 -1.83 -11.42 -0.35
CA PRO A 82 -0.55 -10.74 -0.50
C PRO A 82 -0.49 -9.49 0.40
N GLU A 83 0.67 -9.21 0.98
CA GLU A 83 0.85 -8.11 1.94
C GLU A 83 0.32 -6.75 1.46
N PRO A 84 0.49 -6.33 0.18
CA PRO A 84 -0.11 -5.08 -0.30
C PRO A 84 -1.64 -5.03 -0.15
N ALA A 85 -2.34 -6.14 -0.45
CA ALA A 85 -3.79 -6.21 -0.29
C ALA A 85 -4.18 -6.15 1.19
N VAL A 86 -3.40 -6.79 2.07
CA VAL A 86 -3.61 -6.66 3.52
C VAL A 86 -3.44 -5.21 3.97
N ARG A 87 -2.39 -4.52 3.53
CA ARG A 87 -2.17 -3.10 3.89
C ARG A 87 -3.33 -2.21 3.43
N ASP A 88 -3.90 -2.49 2.27
CA ASP A 88 -5.05 -1.73 1.74
C ASP A 88 -6.34 -1.99 2.54
N HIS A 89 -6.54 -3.22 3.04
CA HIS A 89 -7.79 -3.61 3.72
C HIS A 89 -7.75 -3.52 5.24
N LEU A 90 -6.58 -3.57 5.87
CA LEU A 90 -6.47 -3.58 7.34
C LEU A 90 -7.08 -2.34 8.02
N PRO A 91 -6.93 -1.11 7.47
CA PRO A 91 -7.60 0.06 8.04
C PRO A 91 -9.11 -0.08 8.13
N ALA A 92 -9.75 -0.78 7.18
CA ALA A 92 -11.18 -1.04 7.22
C ALA A 92 -11.57 -2.03 8.33
N VAL A 93 -10.73 -3.04 8.58
CA VAL A 93 -10.94 -3.98 9.70
C VAL A 93 -10.82 -3.24 11.03
N PHE A 94 -9.76 -2.45 11.22
CA PHE A 94 -9.61 -1.65 12.44
C PHE A 94 -10.70 -0.59 12.61
N GLY A 95 -11.17 0.00 11.52
CA GLY A 95 -12.32 0.91 11.54
C GLY A 95 -13.58 0.23 12.05
N ALA A 96 -13.90 -0.96 11.51
CA ALA A 96 -15.05 -1.74 11.97
C ALA A 96 -14.90 -2.19 13.44
N LEU A 97 -13.70 -2.61 13.86
CA LEU A 97 -13.43 -2.94 15.26
C LEU A 97 -13.56 -1.73 16.18
N SER A 98 -13.16 -0.54 15.72
CA SER A 98 -13.29 0.70 16.47
C SER A 98 -14.75 1.10 16.67
N GLU A 99 -15.60 0.83 15.67
CA GLU A 99 -17.05 1.00 15.79
C GLU A 99 -17.69 0.00 16.75
N GLU A 100 -17.22 -1.25 16.79
CA GLU A 100 -17.67 -2.23 17.79
C GLU A 100 -17.36 -1.78 19.22
N VAL A 101 -16.19 -1.17 19.41
CA VAL A 101 -15.82 -0.57 20.70
C VAL A 101 -16.68 0.67 20.99
N GLY A 102 -16.92 1.50 19.97
CA GLY A 102 -17.75 2.71 20.06
C GLY A 102 -17.01 3.92 20.64
N ASP A 103 -17.50 5.12 20.30
CA ASP A 103 -16.85 6.41 20.62
C ASP A 103 -16.58 6.60 22.11
N ARG A 104 -17.49 6.11 22.96
CA ARG A 104 -17.41 6.26 24.42
C ARG A 104 -16.26 5.45 25.02
N ASP A 105 -16.05 4.24 24.52
CA ASP A 105 -15.14 3.27 25.11
C ASP A 105 -13.78 3.21 24.39
N LEU A 106 -13.70 3.77 23.18
CA LEU A 106 -12.47 3.80 22.38
C LEU A 106 -11.28 4.49 23.07
N PRO A 107 -11.42 5.65 23.75
CA PRO A 107 -10.31 6.27 24.45
C PRO A 107 -9.74 5.37 25.55
N ARG A 108 -10.63 4.66 26.26
CA ARG A 108 -10.24 3.70 27.30
C ARG A 108 -9.51 2.51 26.68
N PHE A 109 -10.05 1.92 25.61
CA PHE A 109 -9.37 0.83 24.91
C PHE A 109 -7.98 1.23 24.41
N LYS A 110 -7.84 2.40 23.78
CA LYS A 110 -6.54 2.92 23.33
C LYS A 110 -5.52 3.10 24.46
N SER A 111 -5.97 3.46 25.67
CA SER A 111 -5.08 3.57 26.84
C SER A 111 -4.58 2.22 27.37
N LEU A 112 -5.28 1.13 27.07
CA LEU A 112 -4.89 -0.24 27.42
C LEU A 112 -4.06 -0.91 26.32
N ALA A 113 -4.32 -0.53 25.06
CA ALA A 113 -3.63 -1.06 23.90
C ALA A 113 -2.17 -0.60 23.84
N PRO A 114 -1.27 -1.41 23.27
CA PRO A 114 0.09 -0.97 22.97
C PRO A 114 0.13 0.30 22.13
N GLU A 115 1.12 1.16 22.39
CA GLU A 115 1.25 2.48 21.76
C GLU A 115 1.30 2.41 20.24
N TYR A 116 1.92 1.38 19.67
CA TYR A 116 2.02 1.20 18.21
C TYR A 116 0.69 0.75 17.56
N LEU A 117 -0.25 0.19 18.32
CA LEU A 117 -1.57 -0.24 17.82
C LEU A 117 -2.64 0.83 17.99
N ALA A 118 -2.58 1.62 19.05
CA ALA A 118 -3.59 2.63 19.37
C ALA A 118 -3.93 3.58 18.18
N PRO A 119 -2.97 4.00 17.32
CA PRO A 119 -3.26 4.83 16.15
C PRO A 119 -4.09 4.15 15.06
N LEU A 120 -4.10 2.81 14.99
CA LEU A 120 -4.87 2.07 13.97
C LEU A 120 -6.37 2.08 14.26
N PHE A 121 -6.75 2.21 15.53
CA PHE A 121 -8.14 2.20 15.96
C PHE A 121 -8.77 3.58 15.76
N VAL A 122 -9.28 3.84 14.56
CA VAL A 122 -9.95 5.10 14.22
C VAL A 122 -11.38 4.80 13.83
N ILE A 123 -12.35 5.47 14.44
CA ILE A 123 -13.74 5.38 14.00
C ILE A 123 -13.85 6.10 12.66
N PRO A 124 -14.24 5.39 11.58
CA PRO A 124 -14.40 6.01 10.27
C PRO A 124 -15.45 7.12 10.35
N SER A 125 -15.05 8.35 10.02
CA SER A 125 -16.02 9.43 9.86
C SER A 125 -16.98 9.06 8.71
N PRO A 126 -18.30 9.22 8.87
CA PRO A 126 -19.28 8.91 7.83
C PRO A 126 -19.03 9.69 6.53
N GLU A 127 -18.35 10.84 6.61
CA GLU A 127 -17.97 11.67 5.45
C GLU A 127 -16.87 11.03 4.58
N MET A 128 -16.15 10.01 5.04
CA MET A 128 -15.19 9.28 4.20
C MET A 128 -15.85 8.41 3.11
N GLY A 129 -17.18 8.25 3.15
CA GLY A 129 -17.95 7.61 2.08
C GLY A 129 -18.30 8.52 0.91
N THR A 130 -18.21 9.85 1.08
CA THR A 130 -18.64 10.81 0.05
C THR A 130 -17.51 11.17 -0.89
N ARG A 131 -17.36 10.35 -1.95
CA ARG A 131 -16.58 10.59 -3.18
C ARG A 131 -15.08 10.91 -2.96
N PRO A 132 -14.16 10.38 -3.78
CA PRO A 132 -12.86 11.05 -3.94
C PRO A 132 -13.15 12.55 -4.18
N PRO A 133 -12.34 13.49 -3.67
CA PRO A 133 -12.48 14.88 -4.08
C PRO A 133 -12.60 14.85 -5.60
N GLU A 134 -13.72 15.36 -6.11
CA GLU A 134 -13.99 15.35 -7.53
C GLU A 134 -12.81 16.07 -8.13
N TYR A 135 -11.87 15.32 -8.71
CA TYR A 135 -10.76 15.90 -9.43
C TYR A 135 -11.48 16.59 -10.58
N ILE A 136 -11.69 17.90 -10.42
CA ILE A 136 -12.12 18.78 -11.49
C ILE A 136 -11.01 18.62 -12.51
N HIS A 137 -11.18 17.66 -13.42
CA HIS A 137 -10.42 17.61 -14.64
C HIS A 137 -10.67 18.98 -15.27
N PRO A 138 -9.66 19.85 -15.38
CA PRO A 138 -9.85 21.07 -16.15
C PRO A 138 -10.35 20.60 -17.52
N SER A 139 -11.58 21.01 -17.83
CA SER A 139 -12.25 20.70 -19.09
C SER A 139 -11.26 20.90 -20.23
N HIS A 140 -11.22 19.94 -21.16
CA HIS A 140 -10.34 19.93 -22.33
C HIS A 140 -10.29 21.34 -22.95
N GLY A 141 -9.13 21.99 -22.83
CA GLY A 141 -8.92 23.37 -23.28
C GLY A 141 -7.76 24.08 -22.62
N ALA A 142 -7.38 23.71 -21.39
CA ALA A 142 -6.20 24.26 -20.73
C ALA A 142 -4.94 23.49 -21.13
N SER A 143 -4.50 23.68 -22.37
CA SER A 143 -3.12 23.37 -22.74
C SER A 143 -2.18 24.17 -21.82
N LEU A 144 -1.12 23.54 -21.30
CA LEU A 144 -0.05 24.24 -20.56
C LEU A 144 0.61 25.36 -21.40
N ALA A 145 0.31 25.43 -22.70
CA ALA A 145 0.71 26.52 -23.59
C ALA A 145 -0.11 27.81 -23.41
N SER A 146 -1.34 27.75 -22.90
CA SER A 146 -2.12 28.94 -22.54
C SER A 146 -1.97 29.16 -21.04
N GLY A 147 -1.12 30.12 -20.65
CA GLY A 147 -0.80 30.41 -19.26
C GLY A 147 -2.01 30.54 -18.33
N ARG A 148 -1.76 30.33 -17.02
CA ARG A 148 -2.78 30.44 -15.96
C ARG A 148 -3.66 31.69 -16.14
N PRO A 149 -4.97 31.59 -15.86
CA PRO A 149 -5.81 32.76 -15.72
C PRO A 149 -5.25 33.61 -14.56
N GLY A 150 -4.82 34.83 -14.87
CA GLY A 150 -4.34 35.79 -13.87
C GLY A 150 -2.87 36.20 -13.98
N SER A 151 -2.06 35.63 -14.88
CA SER A 151 -0.76 36.22 -15.21
C SER A 151 -0.89 37.11 -16.44
N SER A 152 -0.60 38.40 -16.30
CA SER A 152 -0.51 39.36 -17.41
C SER A 152 0.71 39.11 -18.33
N ARG A 153 1.42 38.00 -18.10
CA ARG A 153 2.57 37.52 -18.87
C ARG A 153 2.43 36.01 -19.05
N PRO A 154 1.95 35.52 -20.20
CA PRO A 154 1.97 34.09 -20.49
C PRO A 154 3.42 33.60 -20.59
N LEU A 155 3.68 32.33 -20.26
CA LEU A 155 5.02 31.72 -20.36
C LEU A 155 5.59 31.77 -21.78
N SER A 156 4.73 31.90 -22.80
CA SER A 156 5.13 32.13 -24.20
C SER A 156 5.84 33.48 -24.40
N ASP A 157 5.60 34.47 -23.54
CA ASP A 157 6.30 35.76 -23.54
C ASP A 157 7.53 35.75 -22.62
N ALA A 158 7.76 34.68 -21.87
CA ALA A 158 9.03 34.50 -21.18
C ALA A 158 10.10 34.24 -22.25
N SER A 159 10.95 35.24 -22.47
CA SER A 159 12.25 35.06 -23.13
C SER A 159 13.27 34.80 -22.03
N PRO A 160 13.43 33.55 -21.53
CA PRO A 160 14.51 33.26 -20.61
C PRO A 160 15.82 33.62 -21.31
N SER A 161 16.65 34.41 -20.64
CA SER A 161 18.04 34.61 -21.09
C SER A 161 18.65 33.23 -21.32
N ARG A 162 19.19 32.99 -22.53
CA ARG A 162 19.83 31.73 -22.94
C ARG A 162 20.56 31.09 -21.75
N GLY A 163 20.23 29.83 -21.49
CA GLY A 163 20.52 29.09 -20.27
C GLY A 163 21.85 29.43 -19.62
N HIS A 164 21.83 29.56 -18.30
CA HIS A 164 23.03 29.75 -17.49
C HIS A 164 24.11 28.73 -17.89
N ARG A 165 25.38 29.18 -17.93
CA ARG A 165 26.55 28.44 -18.44
C ARG A 165 26.75 27.02 -17.90
N ASN A 166 26.02 26.64 -16.85
CA ASN A 166 26.13 25.35 -16.16
C ASN A 166 24.86 24.50 -16.32
N SER A 167 24.05 24.75 -17.35
CA SER A 167 22.85 23.95 -17.63
C SER A 167 23.24 22.54 -18.09
N VAL A 168 22.82 21.55 -17.33
CA VAL A 168 23.04 20.11 -17.61
C VAL A 168 22.41 19.68 -18.94
N ALA A 169 21.37 20.39 -19.41
CA ALA A 169 20.70 20.13 -20.69
C ALA A 169 21.52 20.52 -21.94
N LEU A 170 22.61 21.28 -21.77
CA LEU A 170 23.57 21.60 -22.85
C LEU A 170 24.80 20.66 -22.85
N SER A 171 24.91 19.77 -21.86
CA SER A 171 25.99 18.79 -21.83
C SER A 171 25.57 17.56 -22.63
N ASP A 172 26.37 17.17 -23.62
CA ASP A 172 26.15 15.92 -24.35
C ASP A 172 26.25 14.68 -23.44
N HIS A 173 26.88 14.82 -22.27
CA HIS A 173 27.14 13.73 -21.32
C HIS A 173 26.84 14.15 -19.86
N PRO A 174 25.56 14.30 -19.47
CA PRO A 174 25.16 14.83 -18.16
C PRO A 174 25.49 13.91 -16.96
N HIS A 175 25.99 12.70 -17.21
CA HIS A 175 26.39 11.71 -16.20
C HIS A 175 27.85 11.26 -16.35
N SER A 176 28.71 12.02 -17.03
CA SER A 176 30.13 11.67 -17.19
C SER A 176 30.84 11.43 -15.86
N ASP A 177 30.41 12.15 -14.82
CA ASP A 177 31.10 12.20 -13.53
C ASP A 177 30.61 11.11 -12.56
N THR A 178 29.56 10.36 -12.94
CA THR A 178 28.99 9.24 -12.17
C THR A 178 29.37 7.88 -12.76
N LYS A 179 30.54 7.77 -13.39
CA LYS A 179 31.15 6.45 -13.62
C LYS A 179 31.79 5.97 -12.34
N LEU A 180 30.99 5.31 -11.51
CA LEU A 180 31.50 4.45 -10.44
C LEU A 180 32.42 3.40 -11.08
N ALA A 181 33.72 3.55 -10.86
CA ALA A 181 34.70 2.53 -11.18
C ALA A 181 34.41 1.30 -10.32
N THR A 182 33.68 0.34 -10.86
CA THR A 182 33.58 -1.00 -10.29
C THR A 182 34.96 -1.63 -10.32
N ALA A 183 35.54 -1.70 -9.12
CA ALA A 183 36.67 -2.49 -8.66
C ALA A 183 37.35 -3.40 -9.69
N SER A 184 38.61 -3.07 -9.93
CA SER A 184 39.65 -3.97 -10.43
C SER A 184 39.81 -5.17 -9.47
N GLY A 185 39.58 -6.38 -9.96
CA GLY A 185 40.17 -7.59 -9.36
C GLY A 185 39.35 -8.88 -9.49
N SER A 186 39.56 -9.64 -10.57
CA SER A 186 40.19 -10.97 -10.49
C SER A 186 40.36 -11.56 -11.88
N ARG A 187 41.58 -12.01 -12.16
CA ARG A 187 42.01 -12.72 -13.37
C ARG A 187 41.22 -14.02 -13.55
N SER A 188 40.39 -14.08 -14.58
CA SER A 188 40.17 -15.27 -15.40
C SER A 188 39.51 -14.82 -16.70
N GLU A 189 39.83 -15.47 -17.80
CA GLU A 189 39.20 -15.27 -19.12
C GLU A 189 39.75 -14.12 -19.98
N GLN A 190 41.08 -14.01 -19.93
CA GLN A 190 41.90 -13.73 -21.10
C GLN A 190 41.78 -14.91 -22.10
N GLN A 191 40.62 -15.09 -22.74
CA GLN A 191 40.46 -15.96 -23.92
C GLN A 191 39.43 -15.33 -24.86
N GLY A 192 39.91 -14.73 -25.94
CA GLY A 192 39.11 -14.04 -26.95
C GLY A 192 38.03 -14.93 -27.57
N ARG A 193 36.82 -14.84 -27.03
CA ARG A 193 35.61 -15.42 -27.61
C ARG A 193 34.51 -14.37 -27.66
N THR A 194 34.62 -13.52 -28.67
CA THR A 194 33.54 -12.71 -29.22
C THR A 194 32.44 -13.63 -29.77
N LEU A 195 31.26 -13.65 -29.13
CA LEU A 195 30.05 -14.31 -29.62
C LEU A 195 29.11 -13.37 -30.40
N ALA A 196 29.61 -12.20 -30.82
CA ALA A 196 28.90 -11.29 -31.71
C ALA A 196 29.20 -11.64 -33.18
N ASN A 197 28.71 -12.79 -33.64
CA ASN A 197 28.54 -13.05 -35.08
C ASN A 197 27.05 -13.28 -35.33
N GLY A 198 26.38 -12.21 -35.77
CA GLY A 198 25.03 -12.29 -36.31
C GLY A 198 25.00 -13.13 -37.59
N ARG A 199 23.98 -13.95 -37.73
CA ARG A 199 23.53 -14.48 -39.03
C ARG A 199 22.11 -14.00 -39.28
N PRO A 200 21.88 -13.15 -40.29
CA PRO A 200 20.54 -12.90 -40.80
C PRO A 200 20.17 -13.98 -41.84
N GLY A 201 18.93 -14.45 -41.79
CA GLY A 201 18.28 -15.18 -42.87
C GLY A 201 17.92 -16.63 -42.55
N HIS A 202 16.62 -16.94 -42.53
CA HIS A 202 16.00 -17.80 -43.55
C HIS A 202 14.47 -17.75 -43.42
N ASP A 203 13.84 -17.05 -44.37
CA ASP A 203 12.46 -17.32 -44.79
C ASP A 203 12.38 -18.75 -45.35
N LYS A 204 11.46 -19.56 -44.84
CA LYS A 204 10.81 -20.62 -45.63
C LYS A 204 9.45 -20.98 -45.05
N PRO A 205 8.40 -21.05 -45.89
CA PRO A 205 7.07 -21.47 -45.49
C PRO A 205 6.99 -23.01 -45.46
N VAL A 206 6.22 -23.57 -44.53
CA VAL A 206 5.83 -24.99 -44.55
C VAL A 206 4.34 -25.04 -44.89
N GLY A 207 4.05 -25.70 -46.00
CA GLY A 207 2.82 -25.56 -46.77
C GLY A 207 1.57 -26.19 -46.17
N GLY A 208 0.43 -25.71 -46.65
CA GLY A 208 -0.78 -26.50 -46.79
C GLY A 208 -0.83 -27.17 -48.17
N GLY A 209 -1.59 -28.25 -48.27
CA GLY A 209 -2.15 -28.74 -49.54
C GLY A 209 -2.13 -30.26 -49.73
N ALA A 210 -3.35 -30.79 -49.84
CA ALA A 210 -3.80 -32.09 -50.37
C ALA A 210 -3.74 -33.31 -49.44
#